data_AF-A0A929FD38-F1
#
_entry.id   AF-A0A929FD38-F1
#
_cell.length_a   1.000
_cell.length_b   1.000
_cell.length_c   1.000
_cell.angle_alpha   90.00
_cell.angle_beta   90.00
_cell.angle_gamma   90.00
#
_symmetry.space_group_name_H-M   'P 1'
#
loop_
_entity.id
_entity.type
_entity.pdbx_description
1 polymer ?
#
loop_
_entity_poly.entity_id
_entity_poly.type
_entity_poly.pdbx_seq_one_letter_code
_entity_poly.pdbx_strand_id
1 'polypeptide(L)'
;ILLRRDFLRYAVTQNLGQFESLYRPYALFWDADSFLKLVYWICSQAQIIGADESGIDGLSREELRSNLENLWGKKLGSDNSNEAHTANWVFAALTDFKGKLQARDIVRLLYHAADLTIERERELQFEKWSTDRLLPPQAVRRALAPCSKKKVEEAKEEYPEFKDWVHKAETEYDIEQKRIPFTLNDLDLDQITVRMLEDMGVIFEDKTKDGVARYYMPEIFRAGLDFDLAGGARPRVLVLKRKALGSGVL
;
A
#
# COMPACT_ATOMS: atom_id res chain seq x y z
N ILE A 1 20.07 19.64 5.04
CA ILE A 1 19.11 19.80 3.92
C ILE A 1 18.50 18.43 3.67
N LEU A 2 17.17 18.28 3.72
CA LEU A 2 16.48 17.06 3.31
C LEU A 2 16.06 17.23 1.84
N LEU A 3 16.27 16.21 1.02
CA LEU A 3 15.93 16.22 -0.41
C LEU A 3 14.98 15.07 -0.70
N ARG A 4 13.92 15.33 -1.47
CA ARG A 4 13.05 14.27 -1.96
C ARG A 4 13.78 13.41 -3.00
N ARG A 5 13.52 12.11 -2.97
CA ARG A 5 14.22 11.14 -3.82
C ARG A 5 13.95 11.35 -5.32
N ASP A 6 12.77 11.81 -5.71
CA ASP A 6 12.43 12.14 -7.10
C ASP A 6 13.31 13.28 -7.64
N PHE A 7 13.51 14.36 -6.86
CA PHE A 7 14.43 15.44 -7.25
C PHE A 7 15.88 14.96 -7.38
N LEU A 8 16.32 14.05 -6.51
CA LEU A 8 17.64 13.44 -6.63
C LEU A 8 17.82 12.73 -7.98
N ARG A 9 16.80 12.02 -8.47
CA ARG A 9 16.84 11.31 -9.76
C ARG A 9 16.99 12.26 -10.95
N TYR A 10 16.34 13.42 -10.90
CA TYR A 10 16.48 14.43 -11.94
C TYR A 10 17.81 15.17 -11.88
N ALA A 11 18.32 15.43 -10.67
CA ALA A 11 19.56 16.17 -10.49
C ALA A 11 20.82 15.32 -10.76
N VAL A 12 20.78 14.03 -10.41
CA VAL A 12 21.91 13.10 -10.54
C VAL A 12 21.63 12.09 -11.65
N THR A 13 22.06 12.43 -12.86
CA THR A 13 21.81 11.64 -14.08
C THR A 13 22.80 10.50 -14.31
N GLN A 14 23.92 10.47 -13.58
CA GLN A 14 24.94 9.42 -13.65
C GLN A 14 25.26 8.87 -12.26
N ASN A 15 25.53 7.55 -12.18
CA ASN A 15 25.91 6.86 -10.94
C ASN A 15 24.92 7.04 -9.76
N LEU A 16 23.63 7.31 -10.05
CA LEU A 16 22.59 7.51 -9.05
C LEU A 16 22.56 6.37 -8.01
N GLY A 17 22.68 5.12 -8.44
CA GLY A 17 22.68 3.98 -7.51
C GLY A 17 23.87 3.99 -6.54
N GLN A 18 25.04 4.44 -6.96
CA GLN A 18 26.21 4.59 -6.08
C GLN A 18 25.98 5.74 -5.09
N PHE A 19 25.41 6.84 -5.55
CA PHE A 19 25.03 7.96 -4.68
C PHE A 19 24.01 7.53 -3.62
N GLU A 20 22.91 6.88 -4.03
CA GLU A 20 21.89 6.38 -3.11
C GLU A 20 22.47 5.37 -2.11
N SER A 21 23.40 4.52 -2.55
CA SER A 21 24.08 3.57 -1.66
C SER A 21 24.93 4.28 -0.60
N LEU A 22 25.70 5.29 -1.00
CA LEU A 22 26.56 6.07 -0.11
C LEU A 22 25.77 6.75 1.01
N TYR A 23 24.57 7.27 0.70
CA TYR A 23 23.73 7.99 1.65
C TYR A 23 22.61 7.15 2.27
N ARG A 24 22.58 5.83 2.02
CA ARG A 24 21.55 4.93 2.55
C ARG A 24 21.32 5.03 4.06
N PRO A 25 22.34 5.18 4.92
CA PRO A 25 22.12 5.33 6.37
C PRO A 25 21.32 6.58 6.78
N TYR A 26 21.23 7.57 5.90
CA TYR A 26 20.49 8.82 6.12
C TYR A 26 19.13 8.84 5.42
N ALA A 27 18.78 7.78 4.70
CA ALA A 27 17.51 7.70 4.00
C ALA A 27 16.36 7.59 5.01
N LEU A 28 15.44 8.55 4.96
CA LEU A 28 14.20 8.50 5.74
C LEU A 28 13.15 7.76 4.92
N PHE A 29 12.68 6.63 5.43
CA PHE A 29 11.61 5.83 4.84
C PHE A 29 10.57 5.46 5.90
N TRP A 30 9.32 5.30 5.46
CA TRP A 30 8.25 4.77 6.27
C TRP A 30 8.28 3.24 6.21
N ASP A 31 8.79 2.62 7.27
CA ASP A 31 8.73 1.18 7.50
C ASP A 31 7.50 0.78 8.33
N ALA A 32 7.42 -0.51 8.67
CA ALA A 32 6.30 -1.05 9.45
C ALA A 32 6.20 -0.42 10.86
N ASP A 33 7.33 -0.10 11.49
CA ASP A 33 7.35 0.47 12.85
C ASP A 33 6.90 1.93 12.85
N SER A 34 7.50 2.75 11.98
CA SER A 34 7.10 4.15 11.79
C SER A 34 5.66 4.28 11.30
N PHE A 35 5.17 3.34 10.47
CA PHE A 35 3.75 3.24 10.12
C PHE A 35 2.86 3.07 11.35
N LEU A 36 3.13 2.07 12.19
CA LEU A 36 2.32 1.80 13.38
C LEU A 36 2.38 2.96 14.38
N LYS A 37 3.57 3.54 14.57
CA LYS A 37 3.75 4.73 15.40
C LYS A 37 2.93 5.90 14.87
N LEU A 38 2.92 6.16 13.56
CA LEU A 38 2.09 7.24 13.01
C LEU A 38 0.61 7.01 13.27
N VAL A 39 0.11 5.80 13.06
CA VAL A 39 -1.31 5.48 13.31
C VAL A 39 -1.64 5.66 14.79
N TYR A 40 -0.81 5.13 15.70
CA TYR A 40 -1.01 5.27 17.14
C TYR A 40 -0.94 6.72 17.61
N TRP A 41 0.00 7.51 17.07
CA TRP A 41 0.08 8.94 17.33
C TRP A 41 -1.20 9.67 16.87
N ILE A 42 -1.71 9.39 15.67
CA ILE A 42 -2.99 9.95 15.19
C ILE A 42 -4.14 9.59 16.14
N CYS A 43 -4.18 8.35 16.64
CA CYS A 43 -5.17 7.94 17.63
C CYS A 43 -5.06 8.73 18.95
N SER A 44 -3.83 9.04 19.39
CA SER A 44 -3.60 9.86 20.58
C SER A 44 -4.09 11.29 20.38
N GLN A 45 -3.78 11.89 19.22
CA GLN A 45 -4.28 13.22 18.84
C GLN A 45 -5.81 13.27 18.78
N ALA A 46 -6.44 12.19 18.31
CA ALA A 46 -7.90 12.07 18.26
C ALA A 46 -8.53 11.64 19.60
N GLN A 47 -7.74 11.39 20.64
CA GLN A 47 -8.19 10.94 21.97
C GLN A 47 -9.05 9.67 21.93
N ILE A 48 -8.69 8.72 21.06
CA ILE A 48 -9.38 7.44 20.90
C ILE A 48 -8.50 6.29 21.39
N ILE A 49 -9.14 5.13 21.61
CA ILE A 49 -8.50 3.84 21.96
C ILE A 49 -7.58 3.84 23.19
N GLY A 50 -7.54 4.93 23.96
CA GLY A 50 -6.61 5.12 25.07
C GLY A 50 -5.15 5.33 24.65
N ALA A 51 -4.90 5.87 23.45
CA ALA A 51 -3.54 6.10 22.96
C ALA A 51 -2.86 7.31 23.63
N ASP A 52 -1.58 7.16 24.02
CA ASP A 52 -0.78 8.20 24.65
C ASP A 52 0.55 8.43 23.89
N GLU A 53 0.74 9.65 23.38
CA GLU A 53 1.96 10.02 22.65
C GLU A 53 3.21 10.04 23.53
N SER A 54 3.09 10.22 24.85
CA SER A 54 4.24 10.43 25.74
C SER A 54 5.19 9.22 25.83
N GLY A 55 4.68 8.02 25.57
CA GLY A 55 5.42 6.75 25.63
C GLY A 55 5.64 6.07 24.29
N ILE A 56 5.26 6.69 23.16
CA ILE A 56 5.20 6.01 21.86
C ILE A 56 6.54 5.43 21.41
N ASP A 57 7.66 6.09 21.77
CA ASP A 57 8.98 5.64 21.38
C ASP A 57 9.48 4.41 22.16
N GLY A 58 8.90 4.15 23.33
CA GLY A 58 9.19 2.95 24.11
C GLY A 58 8.39 1.71 23.69
N LEU A 59 7.33 1.89 22.90
CA LEU A 59 6.47 0.78 22.49
C LEU A 59 7.13 -0.09 21.41
N SER A 60 7.11 -1.40 21.64
CA SER A 60 7.48 -2.39 20.64
C SER A 60 6.43 -2.50 19.54
N ARG A 61 6.83 -3.13 18.41
CA ARG A 61 5.92 -3.42 17.29
C ARG A 61 4.67 -4.20 17.73
N GLU A 62 4.85 -5.21 18.59
CA GLU A 62 3.73 -6.05 19.04
C GLU A 62 2.80 -5.30 19.99
N GLU A 63 3.33 -4.44 20.87
CA GLU A 63 2.51 -3.56 21.71
C GLU A 63 1.71 -2.57 20.86
N LEU A 64 2.34 -1.92 19.87
CA LEU A 64 1.64 -1.04 18.93
C LEU A 64 0.53 -1.78 18.17
N ARG A 65 0.83 -2.99 17.66
CA ARG A 65 -0.16 -3.82 16.96
C ARG A 65 -1.34 -4.17 17.87
N SER A 66 -1.07 -4.60 19.11
CA SER A 66 -2.08 -4.95 20.10
C SER A 66 -2.96 -3.74 20.46
N ASN A 67 -2.35 -2.57 20.68
CA ASN A 67 -3.10 -1.34 21.00
C ASN A 67 -4.01 -0.92 19.85
N LEU A 68 -3.53 -1.04 18.61
CA LEU A 68 -4.29 -0.71 17.41
C LEU A 68 -5.39 -1.74 17.08
N GLU A 69 -5.49 -2.87 17.78
CA GLU A 69 -6.65 -3.76 17.65
C GLU A 69 -7.96 -3.06 18.05
N ASN A 70 -7.94 -2.14 19.03
CA ASN A 70 -9.11 -1.33 19.38
C ASN A 70 -9.50 -0.32 18.27
N LEU A 71 -8.60 -0.04 17.32
CA LEU A 71 -8.91 0.80 16.17
C LEU A 71 -9.58 -0.01 15.06
N TRP A 72 -8.95 -1.08 14.60
CA TRP A 72 -9.34 -1.79 13.36
C TRP A 72 -9.46 -3.32 13.52
N GLY A 73 -9.33 -3.80 14.75
CA GLY A 73 -9.30 -5.20 15.15
C GLY A 73 -8.05 -5.98 14.78
N LYS A 74 -7.90 -7.15 15.41
CA LYS A 74 -6.77 -8.06 15.18
C LYS A 74 -6.67 -8.54 13.73
N LYS A 75 -7.82 -8.83 13.11
CA LYS A 75 -7.95 -9.32 11.73
C LYS A 75 -8.99 -8.53 10.96
N LEU A 76 -8.91 -8.57 9.62
CA LEU A 76 -9.92 -7.99 8.71
C LEU A 76 -11.25 -8.79 8.66
N GLY A 77 -11.69 -9.25 9.81
CA GLY A 77 -12.91 -10.00 10.04
C GLY A 77 -13.04 -10.20 11.55
N SER A 78 -13.72 -11.26 11.97
CA SER A 78 -13.64 -11.70 13.36
C SER A 78 -12.24 -12.24 13.68
N ASP A 79 -11.87 -12.28 14.95
CA ASP A 79 -10.56 -12.77 15.38
C ASP A 79 -10.32 -14.25 15.03
N ASN A 80 -11.40 -15.02 14.94
CA ASN A 80 -11.39 -16.43 14.54
C ASN A 80 -11.43 -16.67 13.03
N SER A 81 -11.47 -15.61 12.22
CA SER A 81 -11.51 -15.75 10.75
C SER A 81 -10.16 -16.14 10.14
N ASN A 82 -10.20 -16.67 8.92
CA ASN A 82 -9.02 -16.89 8.05
C ASN A 82 -8.60 -15.61 7.31
N GLU A 83 -8.90 -14.45 7.89
CA GLU A 83 -8.47 -13.15 7.38
C GLU A 83 -7.07 -12.79 7.86
N ALA A 84 -6.42 -11.92 7.08
CA ALA A 84 -5.13 -11.36 7.45
C ALA A 84 -5.24 -10.52 8.73
N HIS A 85 -4.13 -10.43 9.46
CA HIS A 85 -3.97 -9.42 10.50
C HIS A 85 -4.13 -8.03 9.91
N THR A 86 -4.94 -7.18 10.55
CA THR A 86 -5.35 -5.90 9.96
C THR A 86 -4.16 -4.98 9.73
N ALA A 87 -3.30 -4.80 10.74
CA ALA A 87 -2.08 -3.99 10.63
C ALA A 87 -1.20 -4.42 9.43
N ASN A 88 -0.92 -5.72 9.32
CA ASN A 88 -0.05 -6.25 8.27
C ASN A 88 -0.71 -6.11 6.89
N TRP A 89 -2.04 -6.31 6.81
CA TRP A 89 -2.76 -6.10 5.56
C TRP A 89 -2.74 -4.64 5.14
N VAL A 90 -3.01 -3.70 6.06
CA VAL A 90 -3.01 -2.26 5.77
C VAL A 90 -1.64 -1.82 5.28
N PHE A 91 -0.59 -2.15 6.01
CA PHE A 91 0.77 -1.84 5.61
C PHE A 91 1.10 -2.42 4.22
N ALA A 92 0.78 -3.70 4.01
CA ALA A 92 0.99 -4.38 2.73
C ALA A 92 0.16 -3.79 1.58
N ALA A 93 -1.06 -3.31 1.87
CA ALA A 93 -1.96 -2.74 0.87
C ALA A 93 -1.51 -1.35 0.42
N LEU A 94 -0.97 -0.53 1.34
CA LEU A 94 -0.53 0.85 1.06
C LEU A 94 0.90 0.94 0.48
N THR A 95 1.73 -0.08 0.70
CA THR A 95 3.12 -0.06 0.27
C THR A 95 3.26 -0.52 -1.19
N ASP A 96 4.25 -0.02 -1.94
CA ASP A 96 4.61 -0.50 -3.28
C ASP A 96 5.56 -1.73 -3.25
N PHE A 97 5.93 -2.33 -4.39
CA PHE A 97 6.84 -3.49 -4.40
C PHE A 97 8.32 -3.16 -4.15
N LYS A 98 8.65 -1.89 -3.91
CA LYS A 98 9.97 -1.44 -3.42
C LYS A 98 9.95 -1.09 -1.94
N GLY A 99 8.84 -1.33 -1.25
CA GLY A 99 8.72 -1.08 0.18
C GLY A 99 8.45 0.38 0.52
N LYS A 100 8.11 1.23 -0.47
CA LYS A 100 7.85 2.64 -0.21
C LYS A 100 6.40 2.83 0.23
N LEU A 101 6.25 3.58 1.31
CA LEU A 101 5.01 4.03 1.90
C LEU A 101 5.12 5.55 2.14
N GLN A 102 4.01 6.28 2.04
CA GLN A 102 3.97 7.70 2.35
C GLN A 102 2.98 7.96 3.49
N ALA A 103 3.34 8.85 4.42
CA ALA A 103 2.47 9.25 5.54
C ALA A 103 1.07 9.68 5.09
N ARG A 104 1.00 10.43 3.99
CA ARG A 104 -0.27 10.90 3.41
C ARG A 104 -1.21 9.76 3.04
N ASP A 105 -0.69 8.62 2.57
CA ASP A 105 -1.51 7.46 2.22
C ASP A 105 -2.10 6.81 3.47
N ILE A 106 -1.36 6.81 4.60
CA ILE A 106 -1.82 6.31 5.90
C ILE A 106 -2.96 7.20 6.42
N VAL A 107 -2.74 8.51 6.47
CA VAL A 107 -3.73 9.49 6.94
C VAL A 107 -5.00 9.42 6.08
N ARG A 108 -4.85 9.33 4.76
CA ARG A 108 -5.97 9.25 3.81
C ARG A 108 -6.77 7.96 3.98
N LEU A 109 -6.11 6.83 4.24
CA LEU A 109 -6.80 5.57 4.53
C LEU A 109 -7.64 5.68 5.79
N LEU A 110 -7.08 6.21 6.88
CA LEU A 110 -7.80 6.40 8.14
C LEU A 110 -8.99 7.34 7.97
N TYR A 111 -8.79 8.46 7.24
CA TYR A 111 -9.86 9.39 6.91
C TYR A 111 -11.01 8.69 6.18
N HIS A 112 -10.75 8.01 5.06
CA HIS A 112 -11.82 7.36 4.30
C HIS A 112 -12.45 6.19 5.05
N ALA A 113 -11.68 5.46 5.87
CA ALA A 113 -12.24 4.40 6.69
C ALA A 113 -13.19 4.95 7.76
N ALA A 114 -12.82 6.04 8.43
CA ALA A 114 -13.68 6.70 9.41
C ALA A 114 -14.94 7.29 8.75
N ASP A 115 -14.77 8.01 7.64
CA ASP A 115 -15.86 8.60 6.85
C ASP A 115 -16.87 7.54 6.39
N LEU A 116 -16.39 6.44 5.79
CA LEU A 116 -17.25 5.31 5.40
C LEU A 116 -17.97 4.69 6.59
N THR A 117 -17.33 4.59 7.74
CA THR A 117 -17.93 4.02 8.96
C THR A 117 -19.13 4.84 9.41
N ILE A 118 -19.02 6.16 9.36
CA ILE A 118 -20.09 7.09 9.73
C ILE A 118 -21.19 7.10 8.66
N GLU A 119 -20.83 7.34 7.39
CA GLU A 119 -21.79 7.54 6.31
C GLU A 119 -22.52 6.26 5.90
N ARG A 120 -21.94 5.08 6.17
CA ARG A 120 -22.47 3.77 5.75
C ARG A 120 -22.60 2.79 6.91
N GLU A 121 -22.85 3.31 8.11
CA GLU A 121 -22.92 2.55 9.36
C GLU A 121 -23.72 1.23 9.25
N ARG A 122 -24.93 1.31 8.70
CA ARG A 122 -25.84 0.16 8.52
C ARG A 122 -25.29 -0.87 7.52
N GLU A 123 -24.75 -0.39 6.39
CA GLU A 123 -24.19 -1.26 5.34
C GLU A 123 -22.98 -2.03 5.87
N LEU A 124 -22.18 -1.38 6.71
CA LEU A 124 -20.95 -1.92 7.27
C LEU A 124 -21.16 -2.69 8.58
N GLN A 125 -22.41 -2.79 9.06
CA GLN A 125 -22.79 -3.43 10.32
C GLN A 125 -22.01 -2.87 11.51
N PHE A 126 -21.85 -1.54 11.59
CA PHE A 126 -21.01 -0.92 12.62
C PHE A 126 -21.45 -1.30 14.03
N GLU A 127 -22.75 -1.38 14.33
CA GLU A 127 -23.28 -1.80 15.64
C GLU A 127 -22.68 -3.13 16.14
N LYS A 128 -22.38 -4.05 15.23
CA LYS A 128 -21.71 -5.32 15.55
C LYS A 128 -20.24 -5.10 15.92
N TRP A 129 -19.54 -4.28 15.14
CA TRP A 129 -18.11 -4.06 15.24
C TRP A 129 -17.72 -3.03 16.31
N SER A 130 -18.61 -2.10 16.65
CA SER A 130 -18.37 -1.04 17.63
C SER A 130 -18.15 -1.56 19.05
N THR A 131 -18.40 -2.86 19.27
CA THR A 131 -18.11 -3.55 20.53
C THR A 131 -16.62 -3.82 20.75
N ASP A 132 -15.82 -3.95 19.68
CA ASP A 132 -14.40 -4.30 19.76
C ASP A 132 -13.47 -3.37 18.98
N ARG A 133 -13.98 -2.57 18.02
CA ARG A 133 -13.16 -1.68 17.19
C ARG A 133 -13.93 -0.48 16.66
N LEU A 134 -13.19 0.56 16.30
CA LEU A 134 -13.76 1.79 15.72
C LEU A 134 -13.94 1.72 14.19
N LEU A 135 -13.13 0.93 13.49
CA LEU A 135 -13.14 0.81 12.04
C LEU A 135 -13.54 -0.62 11.63
N PRO A 136 -14.74 -0.82 11.05
CA PRO A 136 -15.17 -2.10 10.50
C PRO A 136 -14.21 -2.60 9.41
N PRO A 137 -14.03 -3.93 9.27
CA PRO A 137 -13.15 -4.49 8.25
C PRO A 137 -13.49 -4.08 6.80
N GLN A 138 -14.77 -3.82 6.50
CA GLN A 138 -15.20 -3.37 5.18
C GLN A 138 -14.89 -1.89 4.94
N ALA A 139 -14.93 -1.05 5.99
CA ALA A 139 -14.50 0.34 5.89
C ALA A 139 -13.01 0.42 5.52
N VAL A 140 -12.16 -0.34 6.23
CA VAL A 140 -10.71 -0.40 5.99
C VAL A 140 -10.40 -0.87 4.56
N ARG A 141 -11.08 -1.92 4.07
CA ARG A 141 -10.87 -2.43 2.70
C ARG A 141 -11.29 -1.40 1.64
N ARG A 142 -12.46 -0.78 1.81
CA ARG A 142 -13.02 0.15 0.82
C ARG A 142 -12.28 1.48 0.78
N ALA A 143 -11.69 1.91 1.90
CA ALA A 143 -10.85 3.09 1.99
C ALA A 143 -9.61 3.04 1.07
N LEU A 144 -9.16 1.84 0.69
CA LEU A 144 -8.02 1.67 -0.21
C LEU A 144 -8.27 2.26 -1.60
N ALA A 145 -9.48 2.14 -2.16
CA ALA A 145 -9.78 2.60 -3.52
C ALA A 145 -9.52 4.11 -3.71
N PRO A 146 -10.10 5.03 -2.90
CA PRO A 146 -9.81 6.45 -3.03
C PRO A 146 -8.33 6.78 -2.71
N CYS A 147 -7.69 6.03 -1.81
CA CYS A 147 -6.26 6.19 -1.55
C CYS A 147 -5.41 5.87 -2.78
N SER A 148 -5.74 4.79 -3.46
CA SER A 148 -5.05 4.29 -4.65
C SER A 148 -5.20 5.27 -5.82
N LYS A 149 -6.38 5.87 -5.99
CA LYS A 149 -6.60 6.93 -6.98
C LYS A 149 -5.69 8.12 -6.76
N LYS A 150 -5.65 8.63 -5.52
CA LYS A 150 -4.74 9.74 -5.18
C LYS A 150 -3.26 9.37 -5.31
N LYS A 151 -2.88 8.13 -4.97
CA LYS A 151 -1.50 7.64 -5.19
C LYS A 151 -1.09 7.71 -6.66
N VAL A 152 -1.97 7.27 -7.56
CA VAL A 152 -1.71 7.29 -9.00
C VAL A 152 -1.65 8.73 -9.51
N GLU A 153 -2.55 9.62 -9.09
CA GLU A 153 -2.51 11.05 -9.44
C GLU A 153 -1.17 11.68 -9.06
N GLU A 154 -0.72 11.51 -7.81
CA GLU A 154 0.56 12.03 -7.33
C GLU A 154 1.75 11.42 -8.08
N ALA A 155 1.72 10.11 -8.37
CA ALA A 155 2.77 9.45 -9.13
C ALA A 155 2.86 9.99 -10.57
N LYS A 156 1.73 10.37 -11.20
CA LYS A 156 1.73 11.03 -12.52
C LYS A 156 2.38 12.42 -12.49
N GLU A 157 2.30 13.12 -11.37
CA GLU A 157 2.98 14.41 -11.18
C GLU A 157 4.48 14.24 -10.93
N GLU A 158 4.87 13.16 -10.24
CA GLU A 158 6.27 12.87 -9.89
C GLU A 158 7.07 12.22 -11.03
N TYR A 159 6.40 11.51 -11.96
CA TYR A 159 7.05 10.73 -13.02
C TYR A 159 6.33 10.93 -14.38
N PRO A 160 6.88 11.77 -15.30
CA PRO A 160 6.30 12.00 -16.62
C PRO A 160 6.14 10.73 -17.46
N GLU A 161 7.13 9.83 -17.47
CA GLU A 161 7.00 8.58 -18.26
C GLU A 161 5.88 7.68 -17.72
N PHE A 162 5.66 7.69 -16.40
CA PHE A 162 4.54 6.99 -15.78
C PHE A 162 3.20 7.62 -16.19
N LYS A 163 3.13 8.96 -16.24
CA LYS A 163 1.94 9.67 -16.71
C LYS A 163 1.56 9.27 -18.13
N ASP A 164 2.54 9.21 -19.03
CA ASP A 164 2.32 8.81 -20.42
C ASP A 164 1.84 7.35 -20.51
N TRP A 165 2.44 6.45 -19.74
CA TRP A 165 1.99 5.06 -19.66
C TRP A 165 0.58 4.93 -19.09
N VAL A 166 0.23 5.65 -18.01
CA VAL A 166 -1.12 5.64 -17.45
C VAL A 166 -2.13 6.15 -18.47
N HIS A 167 -1.80 7.20 -19.22
CA HIS A 167 -2.65 7.69 -20.29
C HIS A 167 -2.91 6.61 -21.35
N LYS A 168 -1.85 5.94 -21.84
CA LYS A 168 -1.96 4.80 -22.76
C LYS A 168 -2.85 3.70 -22.18
N ALA A 169 -2.64 3.32 -20.92
CA ALA A 169 -3.43 2.30 -20.25
C ALA A 169 -4.90 2.71 -20.06
N GLU A 170 -5.20 3.98 -19.86
CA GLU A 170 -6.56 4.50 -19.74
C GLU A 170 -7.28 4.53 -21.10
N THR A 171 -6.58 4.82 -22.20
CA THR A 171 -7.19 4.99 -23.53
C THR A 171 -7.17 3.75 -24.42
N GLU A 172 -6.17 2.87 -24.27
CA GLU A 172 -5.95 1.76 -25.20
C GLU A 172 -6.25 0.38 -24.59
N TYR A 173 -6.14 0.21 -23.26
CA TYR A 173 -6.37 -1.10 -22.65
C TYR A 173 -7.84 -1.35 -22.33
N ASP A 174 -8.33 -2.52 -22.75
CA ASP A 174 -9.66 -3.00 -22.40
C ASP A 174 -9.71 -3.66 -21.00
N ILE A 175 -10.91 -4.08 -20.60
CA ILE A 175 -11.16 -4.75 -19.30
C ILE A 175 -10.45 -6.11 -19.18
N GLU A 176 -10.21 -6.82 -20.28
CA GLU A 176 -9.53 -8.11 -20.25
C GLU A 176 -8.02 -7.92 -20.06
N GLN A 177 -7.47 -6.86 -20.67
CA GLN A 177 -6.08 -6.45 -20.50
C GLN A 177 -5.79 -5.88 -19.10
N LYS A 178 -6.74 -5.15 -18.50
CA LYS A 178 -6.62 -4.60 -17.14
C LYS A 178 -6.81 -5.66 -16.07
N ARG A 179 -6.02 -6.73 -16.11
CA ARG A 179 -6.06 -7.82 -15.14
C ARG A 179 -4.68 -8.19 -14.66
N ILE A 180 -4.57 -8.57 -13.39
CA ILE A 180 -3.37 -9.17 -12.84
C ILE A 180 -3.63 -10.65 -12.46
N PRO A 181 -2.61 -11.52 -12.58
CA PRO A 181 -1.34 -11.24 -13.25
C PRO A 181 -1.47 -11.14 -14.78
N PHE A 182 -0.53 -10.42 -15.40
CA PHE A 182 -0.37 -10.34 -16.86
C PHE A 182 1.06 -10.72 -17.29
N THR A 183 1.27 -10.91 -18.58
CA THR A 183 2.56 -11.04 -19.26
C THR A 183 2.85 -9.77 -20.06
N LEU A 184 4.11 -9.52 -20.41
CA LEU A 184 4.48 -8.30 -21.16
C LEU A 184 3.75 -8.18 -22.51
N ASN A 185 3.43 -9.33 -23.12
CA ASN A 185 2.72 -9.38 -24.40
C ASN A 185 1.24 -9.00 -24.26
N ASP A 186 0.62 -9.23 -23.09
CA ASP A 186 -0.81 -8.91 -22.89
C ASP A 186 -1.07 -7.40 -22.95
N LEU A 187 -0.05 -6.60 -22.60
CA LEU A 187 -0.11 -5.14 -22.51
C LEU A 187 0.79 -4.42 -23.53
N ASP A 188 1.50 -5.16 -24.39
CA ASP A 188 2.49 -4.65 -25.35
C ASP A 188 3.48 -3.65 -24.69
N LEU A 189 4.08 -4.07 -23.58
CA LEU A 189 5.03 -3.25 -22.83
C LEU A 189 6.45 -3.40 -23.37
N ASP A 190 7.06 -2.29 -23.77
CA ASP A 190 8.49 -2.27 -24.08
C ASP A 190 9.37 -2.39 -22.83
N GLN A 191 10.64 -2.72 -23.03
CA GLN A 191 11.61 -2.93 -21.95
C GLN A 191 11.89 -1.65 -21.13
N ILE A 192 11.70 -0.47 -21.71
CA ILE A 192 11.92 0.81 -21.01
C ILE A 192 10.81 1.02 -19.99
N THR A 193 9.56 0.80 -20.42
CA THR A 193 8.35 0.89 -19.61
C THR A 193 8.37 -0.12 -18.48
N VAL A 194 8.75 -1.37 -18.78
CA VAL A 194 8.87 -2.42 -17.75
C VAL A 194 9.86 -2.01 -16.66
N ARG A 195 11.06 -1.57 -17.01
CA ARG A 195 12.07 -1.13 -16.04
C ARG A 195 11.57 0.05 -15.19
N MET A 196 10.92 1.03 -15.81
CA MET A 196 10.35 2.17 -15.11
C MET A 196 9.28 1.73 -14.09
N LEU A 197 8.33 0.89 -14.48
CA LEU A 197 7.29 0.37 -13.59
C LEU A 197 7.87 -0.51 -12.46
N GLU A 198 8.88 -1.32 -12.75
CA GLU A 198 9.59 -2.11 -11.74
C GLU A 198 10.32 -1.21 -10.75
N ASP A 199 11.05 -0.19 -11.21
CA ASP A 199 11.79 0.75 -10.36
C ASP A 199 10.89 1.62 -9.47
N MET A 200 9.70 1.93 -9.97
CA MET A 200 8.64 2.56 -9.17
C MET A 200 8.00 1.58 -8.18
N GLY A 201 8.11 0.27 -8.39
CA GLY A 201 7.45 -0.75 -7.58
C GLY A 201 5.97 -0.93 -7.94
N VAL A 202 5.56 -0.48 -9.12
CA VAL A 202 4.20 -0.63 -9.67
C VAL A 202 3.98 -2.06 -10.14
N ILE A 203 5.02 -2.72 -10.65
CA ILE A 203 4.96 -4.13 -11.06
C ILE A 203 6.03 -4.98 -10.37
N PHE A 204 5.77 -6.28 -10.26
CA PHE A 204 6.70 -7.27 -9.73
C PHE A 204 6.60 -8.57 -10.54
N GLU A 205 7.73 -9.04 -11.04
CA GLU A 205 7.85 -10.31 -11.74
C GLU A 205 7.84 -11.50 -10.76
N ASP A 206 6.98 -12.47 -10.99
CA ASP A 206 6.93 -13.75 -10.28
C ASP A 206 6.91 -14.91 -11.27
N LYS A 207 7.96 -15.75 -11.22
CA LYS A 207 8.17 -16.94 -12.05
C LYS A 207 7.81 -18.26 -11.34
N THR A 208 7.29 -18.19 -10.11
CA THR A 208 7.09 -19.39 -9.28
C THR A 208 6.05 -20.37 -9.84
N LYS A 209 5.13 -19.90 -10.68
CA LYS A 209 4.09 -20.73 -11.29
C LYS A 209 4.50 -21.11 -12.72
N ASP A 210 4.82 -22.38 -12.92
CA ASP A 210 5.12 -23.01 -14.22
C ASP A 210 6.36 -22.42 -14.95
N GLY A 211 7.22 -21.67 -14.25
CA GLY A 211 8.41 -21.02 -14.82
C GLY A 211 8.12 -19.83 -15.74
N VAL A 212 6.85 -19.49 -15.95
CA VAL A 212 6.42 -18.38 -16.81
C VAL A 212 6.43 -17.08 -16.02
N ALA A 213 7.13 -16.07 -16.54
CA ALA A 213 7.16 -14.73 -15.97
C ALA A 213 5.76 -14.11 -15.98
N ARG A 214 5.25 -13.79 -14.80
CA ARG A 214 3.97 -13.11 -14.61
C ARG A 214 4.16 -11.88 -13.76
N TYR A 215 3.55 -10.78 -14.16
CA TYR A 215 3.65 -9.51 -13.48
C TYR A 215 2.42 -9.25 -12.64
N TYR A 216 2.66 -8.82 -11.42
CA TYR A 216 1.64 -8.44 -10.44
C TYR A 216 1.74 -6.95 -10.15
N MET A 217 0.64 -6.34 -9.68
CA MET A 217 0.62 -4.98 -9.15
C MET A 217 0.34 -4.99 -7.64
N PRO A 218 0.91 -4.06 -6.86
CA PRO A 218 0.54 -3.92 -5.46
C PRO A 218 -0.83 -3.27 -5.37
N GLU A 219 -1.56 -3.54 -4.29
CA GLU A 219 -2.95 -3.08 -4.15
C GLU A 219 -3.12 -1.56 -4.33
N ILE A 220 -2.21 -0.76 -3.76
CA ILE A 220 -2.24 0.71 -3.88
C ILE A 220 -2.14 1.24 -5.32
N PHE A 221 -1.49 0.51 -6.23
CA PHE A 221 -1.45 0.89 -7.66
C PHE A 221 -2.53 0.18 -8.45
N ARG A 222 -2.75 -1.12 -8.19
CA ARG A 222 -3.76 -1.95 -8.86
C ARG A 222 -5.14 -1.29 -8.83
N ALA A 223 -5.61 -0.90 -7.63
CA ALA A 223 -6.92 -0.30 -7.46
C ALA A 223 -7.00 1.13 -8.03
N GLY A 224 -5.88 1.85 -8.10
CA GLY A 224 -5.82 3.20 -8.65
C GLY A 224 -5.84 3.21 -10.18
N LEU A 225 -5.23 2.18 -10.78
CA LEU A 225 -5.12 1.97 -12.23
C LEU A 225 -6.29 1.16 -12.82
N ASP A 226 -7.27 0.79 -11.99
CA ASP A 226 -8.43 -0.02 -12.37
C ASP A 226 -8.08 -1.39 -12.96
N PHE A 227 -7.05 -2.03 -12.41
CA PHE A 227 -6.72 -3.43 -12.74
C PHE A 227 -7.49 -4.40 -11.85
N ASP A 228 -8.14 -5.40 -12.44
CA ASP A 228 -8.85 -6.45 -11.73
C ASP A 228 -7.99 -7.67 -11.45
N LEU A 229 -8.50 -8.56 -10.58
CA LEU A 229 -7.89 -9.87 -10.35
C LEU A 229 -8.45 -10.87 -11.36
N ALA A 230 -7.57 -11.64 -12.01
CA ALA A 230 -8.00 -12.73 -12.86
C ALA A 230 -8.84 -13.76 -12.07
N GLY A 231 -10.03 -14.08 -12.61
CA GLY A 231 -10.87 -15.19 -12.15
C GLY A 231 -11.50 -15.07 -10.76
N GLY A 232 -11.83 -13.85 -10.30
CA GLY A 232 -12.47 -13.65 -8.98
C GLY A 232 -11.61 -14.11 -7.80
N ALA A 233 -10.31 -14.32 -8.04
CA ALA A 233 -9.38 -14.82 -7.03
C ALA A 233 -9.20 -13.78 -5.91
N ARG A 234 -8.99 -14.27 -4.68
CA ARG A 234 -8.68 -13.39 -3.54
C ARG A 234 -7.31 -12.71 -3.76
N PRO A 235 -7.20 -11.38 -3.53
CA PRO A 235 -5.93 -10.70 -3.68
C PRO A 235 -4.86 -11.30 -2.76
N ARG A 236 -3.72 -11.70 -3.33
CA ARG A 236 -2.60 -12.33 -2.61
C ARG A 236 -1.65 -11.29 -2.00
N VAL A 237 -2.21 -10.23 -1.41
CA VAL A 237 -1.49 -9.03 -0.96
C VAL A 237 -0.25 -9.38 -0.14
N LEU A 238 -0.44 -10.10 0.97
CA LEU A 238 0.66 -10.46 1.88
C LEU A 238 1.70 -11.38 1.23
N VAL A 239 1.24 -12.35 0.41
CA VAL A 239 2.15 -13.32 -0.20
C VAL A 239 3.05 -12.64 -1.23
N LEU A 240 2.47 -11.82 -2.09
CA LEU A 240 3.23 -11.07 -3.10
C LEU A 240 4.17 -10.06 -2.43
N LYS A 241 3.72 -9.39 -1.35
CA LYS A 241 4.59 -8.49 -0.58
C LYS A 241 5.77 -9.20 0.09
N ARG A 242 5.56 -10.35 0.72
CA ARG A 242 6.66 -11.14 1.31
C ARG A 242 7.64 -11.62 0.26
N LYS A 243 7.17 -11.98 -0.95
CA LYS A 243 8.04 -12.36 -2.06
C LYS A 243 8.89 -11.18 -2.54
N ALA A 244 8.29 -9.99 -2.66
CA ALA A 244 8.97 -8.81 -3.16
C ALA A 244 9.95 -8.19 -2.15
N LEU A 245 9.60 -8.15 -0.86
CA LEU A 245 10.33 -7.41 0.16
C LEU A 245 11.08 -8.30 1.18
N GLY A 246 10.80 -9.60 1.19
CA GLY A 246 11.27 -10.53 2.22
C GLY A 246 10.27 -10.71 3.38
N SER A 247 10.44 -11.80 4.13
CA SER A 247 9.49 -12.21 5.18
C SER A 247 9.51 -11.32 6.43
N GLY A 248 10.62 -10.63 6.73
CA GLY A 248 10.79 -9.81 7.94
C GLY A 248 10.17 -8.40 7.88
N VAL A 249 9.60 -8.02 6.74
CA VAL A 249 9.05 -6.67 6.50
C VAL A 249 7.57 -6.54 6.95
N LEU A 250 6.86 -7.65 7.08
CA LEU A 250 5.43 -7.72 7.41
C LEU A 250 5.14 -8.30 8.78
#